data_AF-A0A3E0NFB3-F1
#
_entry.id   AF-A0A3E0NFB3-F1
#
_cell.length_a   1.000
_cell.length_b   1.000
_cell.length_c   1.000
_cell.angle_alpha   90.00
_cell.angle_beta   90.00
_cell.angle_gamma   90.00
#
_symmetry.space_group_name_H-M   'P 1'
#
loop_
_entity.id
_entity.type
_entity.pdbx_description
1 polymer ?
#
loop_
_entity_poly.entity_id
_entity_poly.type
_entity_poly.pdbx_seq_one_letter_code
_entity_poly.pdbx_strand_id
1 'polypeptide(L)'
;MTLPAVNSLPSLETINTTLRRGGVVITATQRLARHLIQQVSLQNAVVVEKPAILSIEAWLIATWSSIEERNERPRRLLSMAESSELWRRVIEDHNATHSTFSLLQSESAAQLAARCRVALKTHQVSMAYEANRRRFQSEVDTRNFLAWLDAF
;
A
#
# COMPACT_ATOMS: atom_id res chain seq x y z
N MET A 1 19.77 -33.47 0.38
CA MET A 1 19.47 -33.20 -1.05
C MET A 1 19.13 -31.71 -1.15
N THR A 2 20.14 -30.87 -1.38
CA THR A 2 19.99 -29.41 -1.49
C THR A 2 19.63 -29.06 -2.92
N LEU A 3 18.37 -28.68 -3.16
CA LEU A 3 17.96 -28.12 -4.45
C LEU A 3 18.76 -26.83 -4.66
N PRO A 4 19.57 -26.70 -5.73
CA PRO A 4 20.23 -25.44 -6.03
C PRO A 4 19.12 -24.41 -6.29
N ALA A 5 19.19 -23.28 -5.59
CA ALA A 5 18.33 -22.14 -5.89
C ALA A 5 18.61 -21.74 -7.33
N VAL A 6 17.69 -22.05 -8.24
CA VAL A 6 17.74 -21.56 -9.61
C VAL A 6 17.57 -20.04 -9.50
N ASN A 7 18.68 -19.31 -9.59
CA ASN A 7 18.68 -17.85 -9.70
C ASN A 7 18.11 -17.49 -11.07
N SER A 8 16.78 -17.55 -11.19
CA SER A 8 16.02 -17.12 -12.37
C SER A 8 15.85 -15.59 -12.41
N LEU A 9 16.91 -14.86 -12.04
CA LEU A 9 16.95 -13.42 -12.26
C LEU A 9 17.32 -13.18 -13.73
N PRO A 10 16.63 -12.25 -14.42
CA PRO A 10 16.99 -11.88 -15.79
C PRO A 10 18.43 -11.37 -15.86
N SER A 11 19.13 -11.68 -16.96
CA SER A 11 20.50 -11.23 -17.16
C SER A 11 20.57 -9.68 -17.23
N LEU A 12 21.70 -9.11 -16.82
CA LEU A 12 21.94 -7.66 -16.93
C LEU A 12 21.81 -7.15 -18.37
N GLU A 13 22.16 -7.98 -19.36
CA GLU A 13 21.98 -7.66 -20.78
C GLU A 13 20.49 -7.49 -21.16
N THR A 14 19.63 -8.38 -20.65
CA THR A 14 18.18 -8.31 -20.86
C THR A 14 17.59 -7.05 -20.22
N ILE A 15 18.05 -6.73 -19.00
CA ILE A 15 17.66 -5.53 -18.26
C ILE A 15 18.06 -4.28 -19.06
N ASN A 16 19.33 -4.18 -19.49
CA ASN A 16 19.83 -3.04 -20.26
C ASN A 16 19.11 -2.88 -21.59
N THR A 17 18.83 -3.98 -22.29
CA THR A 17 18.07 -3.96 -23.55
C THR A 17 16.66 -3.43 -23.35
N THR A 18 16.00 -3.81 -22.25
CA THR A 18 14.66 -3.32 -21.89
C THR A 18 14.68 -1.83 -21.60
N LEU A 19 15.64 -1.36 -20.80
CA LEU A 19 15.79 0.05 -20.45
C LEU A 19 16.07 0.92 -21.68
N ARG A 20 16.93 0.47 -22.60
CA ARG A 20 17.23 1.20 -23.85
C ARG A 20 16.03 1.36 -24.78
N ARG A 21 15.03 0.48 -24.67
CA ARG A 21 13.76 0.58 -25.41
C ARG A 21 12.74 1.47 -24.71
N GLY A 22 13.10 2.13 -23.62
CA GLY A 22 12.18 2.93 -22.78
C GLY A 22 11.31 2.09 -21.86
N GLY A 23 11.62 0.81 -21.66
CA GLY A 23 10.88 -0.07 -20.77
C GLY A 23 11.20 0.17 -19.29
N VAL A 24 10.27 -0.23 -18.41
CA VAL A 24 10.44 -0.20 -16.95
C VAL A 24 10.70 -1.61 -16.45
N VAL A 25 11.72 -1.79 -15.60
CA VAL A 25 12.00 -3.05 -14.93
C VAL A 25 11.40 -3.02 -13.53
N ILE A 26 10.46 -3.92 -13.27
CA ILE A 26 9.76 -4.01 -11.98
C ILE A 26 10.35 -5.15 -11.15
N THR A 27 10.70 -4.87 -9.90
CA THR A 27 11.20 -5.86 -8.94
C THR A 27 10.21 -6.12 -7.81
N ALA A 28 10.28 -7.31 -7.22
CA ALA A 28 9.44 -7.67 -6.08
C ALA A 28 9.72 -6.81 -4.83
N THR A 29 10.95 -6.32 -4.65
CA THR A 29 11.35 -5.54 -3.47
C THR A 29 12.20 -4.33 -3.83
N GLN A 30 12.16 -3.32 -2.97
CA GLN A 30 13.00 -2.12 -3.08
C GLN A 30 14.50 -2.43 -2.92
N ARG A 31 14.85 -3.51 -2.21
CA ARG A 31 16.24 -3.93 -2.05
C ARG A 31 16.79 -4.48 -3.37
N LEU A 32 16.01 -5.31 -4.08
CA LEU A 32 16.40 -5.83 -5.38
C LEU A 32 16.49 -4.70 -6.43
N ALA A 33 15.54 -3.76 -6.44
CA ALA A 33 15.61 -2.60 -7.33
C ALA A 33 16.93 -1.83 -7.15
N ARG A 34 17.29 -1.50 -5.90
CA ARG A 34 18.54 -0.81 -5.57
C ARG A 34 19.78 -1.59 -6.02
N HIS A 35 19.79 -2.90 -5.79
CA HIS A 35 20.90 -3.75 -6.22
C HIS A 35 21.09 -3.73 -7.74
N LEU A 36 20.00 -3.88 -8.51
CA LEU A 36 20.06 -3.86 -9.97
C LEU A 36 20.44 -2.49 -10.53
N ILE A 37 19.93 -1.40 -9.94
CA ILE A 37 20.36 -0.04 -10.30
C ILE A 37 21.86 0.09 -10.16
N GLN A 38 22.43 -0.35 -9.03
CA GLN A 38 23.87 -0.29 -8.81
C GLN A 38 24.65 -1.11 -9.86
N GLN A 39 24.20 -2.33 -10.16
CA GLN A 39 24.87 -3.17 -11.16
C GLN A 39 24.84 -2.57 -12.57
N VAL A 40 23.69 -2.02 -12.97
CA VAL A 40 23.55 -1.33 -14.26
C VAL A 40 24.40 -0.06 -14.30
N SER A 41 24.40 0.74 -13.24
CA SER A 41 25.18 1.97 -13.17
C SER A 41 26.69 1.70 -13.22
N LEU A 42 27.19 0.64 -12.58
CA LEU A 42 28.62 0.28 -12.59
C LEU A 42 29.15 -0.10 -13.99
N GLN A 43 28.29 -0.56 -14.89
CA GLN A 43 28.67 -0.84 -16.28
C GLN A 43 28.80 0.42 -17.14
N ASN A 44 28.33 1.57 -16.65
CA ASN A 44 28.38 2.82 -17.40
C ASN A 44 29.44 3.75 -16.79
N ALA A 45 30.49 4.05 -17.55
CA ALA A 45 31.63 4.84 -17.10
C ALA A 45 31.38 6.36 -17.02
N VAL A 46 30.16 6.81 -17.35
CA VAL A 46 29.77 8.23 -17.46
C VAL A 46 28.53 8.48 -16.60
N VAL A 47 28.28 9.74 -16.23
CA VAL A 47 27.01 10.16 -15.60
C VAL A 47 25.85 9.65 -16.46
N VAL A 48 25.05 8.74 -15.90
CA VAL A 48 23.87 8.17 -16.54
C VAL A 48 22.60 8.70 -15.86
N GLU A 49 21.54 8.83 -16.66
CA GLU A 49 20.20 8.99 -16.12
C GLU A 49 19.85 7.80 -15.24
N LYS A 50 19.06 8.06 -14.18
CA LYS A 50 18.63 6.99 -13.27
C LYS A 50 17.82 5.96 -14.06
N PRO A 51 18.26 4.69 -14.12
CA PRO A 51 17.54 3.68 -14.89
C PRO A 51 16.14 3.45 -14.29
N ALA A 52 15.15 3.22 -15.15
CA ALA A 52 13.77 2.95 -14.79
C ALA A 52 13.58 1.54 -14.19
N ILE A 53 14.27 1.29 -13.07
CA ILE A 53 14.18 0.08 -12.28
C ILE A 53 13.49 0.45 -10.97
N LEU A 54 12.32 -0.12 -10.73
CA LEU A 54 11.45 0.23 -9.62
C LEU A 54 10.99 -1.04 -8.90
N SER A 55 10.72 -0.95 -7.60
CA SER A 55 9.90 -1.98 -6.95
C SER A 55 8.45 -1.87 -7.44
N ILE A 56 7.70 -2.96 -7.30
CA ILE A 56 6.27 -2.97 -7.64
C ILE A 56 5.50 -1.84 -6.94
N GLU A 57 5.78 -1.61 -5.65
CA GLU A 57 5.18 -0.53 -4.87
C GLU A 57 5.53 0.85 -5.44
N ALA A 58 6.81 1.12 -5.70
CA ALA A 58 7.25 2.39 -6.25
C ALA A 58 6.68 2.65 -7.65
N TRP A 59 6.60 1.62 -8.49
CA TRP A 59 5.99 1.71 -9.81
C TRP A 59 4.48 2.00 -9.73
N LEU A 60 3.75 1.34 -8.81
CA LEU A 60 2.32 1.59 -8.61
C LEU A 60 2.06 3.02 -8.14
N ILE A 61 2.82 3.52 -7.17
CA ILE A 61 2.67 4.89 -6.65
C ILE A 61 2.96 5.91 -7.77
N ALA A 62 4.07 5.75 -8.50
CA ALA A 62 4.43 6.67 -9.58
C ALA A 62 3.39 6.68 -10.72
N THR A 63 2.91 5.49 -11.12
CA THR A 63 1.91 5.35 -12.16
C THR A 63 0.58 5.97 -11.73
N TRP A 64 0.13 5.70 -10.50
CA TRP A 64 -1.10 6.25 -9.96
C TRP A 64 -1.04 7.78 -9.87
N SER A 65 0.06 8.33 -9.33
CA SER A 65 0.25 9.79 -9.24
C SER A 65 0.21 10.45 -10.61
N SER A 66 0.86 9.86 -11.62
CA SER A 66 0.86 10.41 -12.99
C SER A 66 -0.53 10.42 -13.63
N ILE A 67 -1.37 9.43 -13.30
CA ILE A 67 -2.77 9.39 -13.75
C ILE A 67 -3.58 10.46 -13.02
N GLU A 68 -3.44 10.56 -11.69
CA GLU A 68 -4.20 11.51 -10.88
C GLU A 68 -3.84 12.97 -11.16
N GLU A 69 -2.60 13.30 -11.54
CA GLU A 69 -2.19 14.64 -11.98
C GLU A 69 -3.01 15.17 -13.17
N ARG A 70 -3.64 14.28 -13.95
CA ARG A 70 -4.46 14.62 -15.11
C ARG A 70 -5.95 14.76 -14.77
N ASN A 71 -6.35 14.43 -13.54
CA ASN A 71 -7.74 14.54 -13.11
C ASN A 71 -8.08 16.00 -12.75
N GLU A 72 -9.33 16.40 -13.00
CA GLU A 72 -9.84 17.74 -12.63
C GLU A 72 -9.80 17.99 -11.11
N ARG A 73 -9.92 16.91 -10.32
CA ARG A 73 -9.84 16.91 -8.86
C ARG A 73 -8.83 15.84 -8.42
N PRO A 74 -7.52 16.14 -8.48
CA PRO A 74 -6.49 15.15 -8.19
C PRO A 74 -6.63 14.68 -6.75
N ARG A 75 -6.66 13.36 -6.57
CA ARG A 75 -6.63 12.76 -5.22
C ARG A 75 -5.19 12.60 -4.79
N ARG A 76 -4.96 12.65 -3.47
CA ARG A 76 -3.65 12.43 -2.87
C ARG A 76 -3.70 11.17 -2.00
N LEU A 77 -2.68 10.33 -2.13
CA LEU A 77 -2.47 9.22 -1.19
C LEU A 77 -2.11 9.79 0.18
N LEU A 78 -2.82 9.31 1.21
CA LEU A 78 -2.47 9.61 2.60
C LEU A 78 -1.17 8.90 2.95
N SER A 79 -0.29 9.62 3.65
CA SER A 79 0.84 9.00 4.34
C SER A 79 0.36 8.12 5.49
N MET A 80 1.25 7.27 6.02
CA MET A 80 0.92 6.43 7.18
C MET A 80 0.50 7.30 8.39
N ALA A 81 1.20 8.41 8.63
CA ALA A 81 0.88 9.31 9.74
C ALA A 81 -0.51 9.96 9.58
N GLU A 82 -0.84 10.42 8.37
CA GLU A 82 -2.15 11.01 8.08
C GLU A 82 -3.28 9.98 8.17
N SER A 83 -3.04 8.75 7.70
CA SER A 83 -3.99 7.65 7.84
C SER A 83 -4.25 7.31 9.30
N SER A 84 -3.20 7.26 10.15
CA SER A 84 -3.34 6.99 11.58
C SER A 84 -4.10 8.11 12.29
N GLU A 85 -3.79 9.36 11.98
CA GLU A 85 -4.46 10.53 12.53
C GLU A 85 -5.95 10.58 12.12
N LEU A 86 -6.26 10.25 10.86
CA LEU A 86 -7.64 10.18 10.39
C LEU A 86 -8.44 9.11 11.14
N TRP A 87 -7.86 7.93 11.35
CA TRP A 87 -8.51 6.88 12.15
C TRP A 87 -8.79 7.33 13.59
N ARG A 88 -7.81 7.99 14.22
CA ARG A 88 -7.95 8.51 15.58
C ARG A 88 -9.12 9.50 15.67
N ARG A 89 -9.22 10.44 14.72
CA ARG A 89 -10.31 11.42 14.65
C ARG A 89 -11.67 10.76 14.47
N VAL A 90 -11.80 9.84 13.52
CA VAL A 90 -13.05 9.10 13.27
C VAL A 90 -13.54 8.40 14.53
N ILE A 91 -12.64 7.78 15.29
CA ILE A 91 -13.00 7.06 16.52
C ILE A 91 -13.34 8.02 17.65
N GLU A 92 -12.61 9.12 17.80
CA GLU A 92 -12.91 10.17 18.80
C GLU A 92 -14.27 10.81 18.54
N ASP A 93 -14.57 11.19 17.31
CA ASP A 93 -15.85 11.78 16.90
C ASP A 93 -17.01 10.78 17.13
N HIS A 94 -16.78 9.50 16.81
CA HIS A 94 -17.76 8.44 17.06
C HIS A 94 -18.02 8.23 18.55
N ASN A 95 -16.97 8.19 19.37
CA ASN A 95 -17.06 8.03 20.83
C ASN A 95 -17.75 9.23 21.50
N ALA A 96 -17.50 10.45 21.01
CA ALA A 96 -18.17 11.65 21.51
C ALA A 96 -19.68 11.63 21.25
N THR A 97 -20.10 11.04 20.14
CA THR A 97 -21.51 10.98 19.72
C THR A 97 -22.25 9.79 20.35
N HIS A 98 -21.57 8.66 20.50
CA HIS A 98 -22.15 7.43 21.04
C HIS A 98 -21.63 7.21 22.45
N SER A 99 -22.33 7.80 23.43
CA SER A 99 -22.05 7.78 24.89
C SER A 99 -22.11 6.39 25.54
N THR A 100 -21.73 5.35 24.82
CA THR A 100 -21.36 4.05 25.35
C THR A 100 -20.06 4.21 26.12
N PHE A 101 -20.04 3.87 27.40
CA PHE A 101 -18.84 3.83 28.24
C PHE A 101 -17.71 3.12 27.49
N SER A 102 -16.78 3.90 26.93
CA SER A 102 -15.72 3.39 26.08
C SER A 102 -14.45 3.37 26.90
N LEU A 103 -14.14 2.21 27.50
CA LEU A 103 -12.80 1.90 28.03
C LEU A 103 -11.74 1.84 26.92
N LEU A 104 -12.15 2.10 25.68
CA LEU A 104 -11.32 2.04 24.48
C LEU A 104 -10.41 3.27 24.44
N GLN A 105 -9.10 3.03 24.49
CA GLN A 105 -8.13 4.07 24.17
C GLN A 105 -8.16 4.31 22.65
N SER A 106 -8.46 5.54 22.22
CA SER A 106 -8.62 5.89 20.80
C SER A 106 -7.43 5.49 19.95
N GLU A 107 -6.21 5.57 20.48
CA GLU A 107 -4.98 5.19 19.78
C GLU A 107 -4.91 3.68 19.50
N SER A 108 -5.16 2.83 20.50
CA SER A 108 -5.10 1.37 20.31
C SER A 108 -6.24 0.88 19.42
N ALA A 109 -7.41 1.51 19.52
CA ALA A 109 -8.54 1.28 18.63
C ALA A 109 -8.23 1.66 17.18
N ALA A 110 -7.59 2.82 16.95
CA ALA A 110 -7.16 3.26 15.62
C ALA A 110 -6.16 2.28 14.98
N GLN A 111 -5.19 1.80 15.77
CA GLN A 111 -4.23 0.79 15.30
C GLN A 111 -4.93 -0.53 14.93
N LEU A 112 -5.89 -0.98 15.75
CA LEU A 112 -6.67 -2.19 15.46
C LEU A 112 -7.53 -2.01 14.20
N ALA A 113 -8.23 -0.89 14.07
CA ALA A 113 -9.06 -0.58 12.90
C ALA A 113 -8.24 -0.54 11.61
N ALA A 114 -7.06 0.08 11.64
CA ALA A 114 -6.13 0.09 10.51
C ALA A 114 -5.71 -1.34 10.11
N ARG A 115 -5.35 -2.20 11.07
CA ARG A 115 -5.02 -3.61 10.82
C ARG A 115 -6.20 -4.40 10.23
N CYS A 116 -7.40 -4.21 10.76
CA CYS A 116 -8.61 -4.84 10.24
C CYS A 116 -8.89 -4.41 8.80
N ARG A 117 -8.75 -3.12 8.46
CA ARG A 117 -8.91 -2.63 7.08
C ARG A 117 -7.87 -3.23 6.14
N VAL A 118 -6.62 -3.40 6.59
CA VAL A 118 -5.58 -4.10 5.81
C VAL A 118 -5.99 -5.55 5.58
N ALA A 119 -6.45 -6.28 6.60
CA ALA A 119 -6.91 -7.66 6.46
C ALA A 119 -8.07 -7.79 5.46
N LEU A 120 -9.05 -6.89 5.50
CA LEU A 120 -10.15 -6.86 4.53
C LEU A 120 -9.64 -6.71 3.10
N LYS A 121 -8.69 -5.80 2.86
CA LYS A 121 -8.08 -5.60 1.53
C LYS A 121 -7.26 -6.81 1.08
N THR A 122 -6.44 -7.38 1.96
CA THR A 122 -5.61 -8.56 1.67
C THR A 122 -6.45 -9.77 1.28
N HIS A 123 -7.57 -9.99 1.97
CA HIS A 123 -8.50 -11.08 1.69
C HIS A 123 -9.58 -10.73 0.65
N GLN A 124 -9.47 -9.56 0.00
CA GLN A 124 -10.39 -9.09 -1.03
C GLN A 124 -11.87 -9.09 -0.59
N VAL A 125 -12.11 -8.86 0.71
CA VAL A 125 -13.46 -8.80 1.27
C VAL A 125 -14.06 -7.44 0.93
N SER A 126 -14.94 -7.42 -0.07
CA SER A 126 -15.63 -6.19 -0.48
C SER A 126 -16.77 -5.87 0.50
N MET A 127 -16.66 -4.70 1.13
CA MET A 127 -17.69 -4.13 2.02
C MET A 127 -18.81 -3.42 1.26
N ALA A 128 -18.79 -3.42 -0.08
CA ALA A 128 -19.92 -2.99 -0.90
C ALA A 128 -21.04 -4.05 -0.94
N TYR A 129 -20.74 -5.31 -0.62
CA TYR A 129 -21.74 -6.36 -0.54
C TYR A 129 -22.42 -6.38 0.83
N GLU A 130 -23.73 -6.17 0.86
CA GLU A 130 -24.53 -6.12 2.09
C GLU A 130 -24.44 -7.41 2.91
N ALA A 131 -24.30 -8.57 2.25
CA ALA A 131 -24.12 -9.85 2.93
C ALA A 131 -22.87 -9.89 3.82
N ASN A 132 -21.78 -9.22 3.40
CA ASN A 132 -20.57 -9.10 4.21
C ASN A 132 -20.79 -8.14 5.37
N ARG A 133 -21.44 -6.99 5.12
CA ARG A 133 -21.75 -5.98 6.15
C ARG A 133 -22.60 -6.56 7.29
N ARG A 134 -23.59 -7.40 6.99
CA ARG A 134 -24.41 -8.08 8.01
C ARG A 134 -23.60 -8.94 8.98
N ARG A 135 -22.49 -9.53 8.56
CA ARG A 135 -21.62 -10.33 9.44
C ARG A 135 -20.95 -9.49 10.54
N PHE A 136 -20.82 -8.17 10.34
CA PHE A 136 -20.27 -7.25 11.32
C PHE A 136 -21.32 -6.69 12.29
N GLN A 137 -22.60 -7.03 12.14
CA GLN A 137 -23.65 -6.51 13.02
C GLN A 137 -23.84 -7.33 14.29
N SER A 138 -23.23 -8.52 14.37
CA SER A 138 -23.43 -9.49 15.45
C SER A 138 -22.90 -9.03 16.81
N GLU A 139 -21.77 -8.32 16.82
CA GLU A 139 -21.11 -7.86 18.05
C GLU A 139 -21.00 -6.33 18.07
N VAL A 140 -20.93 -5.74 19.26
CA VAL A 140 -20.82 -4.28 19.41
C VAL A 140 -19.52 -3.77 18.78
N ASP A 141 -18.41 -4.46 19.00
CA ASP A 141 -17.09 -4.05 18.50
C ASP A 141 -17.01 -4.11 16.97
N THR A 142 -17.56 -5.16 16.36
CA THR A 142 -17.57 -5.31 14.89
C THR A 142 -18.51 -4.30 14.23
N ARG A 143 -19.61 -3.93 14.91
CA ARG A 143 -20.53 -2.89 14.45
C ARG A 143 -19.90 -1.50 14.53
N ASN A 144 -19.22 -1.20 15.63
CA ASN A 144 -18.46 0.04 15.79
C ASN A 144 -17.36 0.14 14.73
N PHE A 145 -16.61 -0.94 14.50
CA PHE A 145 -15.63 -0.99 13.42
C PHE A 145 -16.25 -0.71 12.04
N LEU A 146 -17.42 -1.27 11.74
CA LEU A 146 -18.11 -0.99 10.48
C LEU A 146 -18.48 0.49 10.35
N ALA A 147 -19.00 1.11 11.42
CA ALA A 147 -19.32 2.53 11.44
C ALA A 147 -18.07 3.41 11.23
N TRP A 148 -16.96 3.09 11.90
CA TRP A 148 -15.69 3.78 11.69
C TRP A 148 -15.17 3.61 10.27
N LEU A 149 -15.34 2.42 9.68
CA LEU A 149 -14.89 2.13 8.32
C LEU A 149 -15.65 2.93 7.27
N ASP A 150 -16.93 3.20 7.49
CA ASP A 150 -17.75 4.02 6.58
C ASP A 150 -17.39 5.51 6.66
N ALA A 151 -16.91 5.97 7.82
CA ALA A 151 -16.46 7.35 8.04
C ALA A 151 -15.00 7.61 7.62
N PHE A 152 -14.21 6.55 7.36
CA PHE A 152 -12.79 6.60 6.98
C PHE A 152 -12.55 6.54 5.47
#